data_AF-A0A6N2B8V1-F1
#
_entry.id   AF-A0A6N2B8V1-F1
#
_cell.length_a   1.000
_cell.length_b   1.000
_cell.length_c   1.000
_cell.angle_alpha   90.00
_cell.angle_beta   90.00
_cell.angle_gamma   90.00
#
_symmetry.space_group_name_H-M   'P 1'
#
loop_
_entity.id
_entity.type
_entity.pdbx_description
1 polymer ?
#
loop_
_entity_poly.entity_id
_entity_poly.type
_entity_poly.pdbx_seq_one_letter_code
_entity_poly.pdbx_strand_id
1 'polypeptide(L)'
;MKLLRMRGAAVVGVYHPLIDENLMKILQGRNKKVYAWTVDDEDSMKKMLFERVDAIVTSSPSLLQRLMQDVRTQCLAEGFSLSP
;
A
#
# COMPACT_ATOMS: atom_id res chain seq x y z
N MET A 1 -5.00 -30.64 8.20
CA MET A 1 -5.83 -29.56 7.60
C MET A 1 -4.91 -28.62 6.80
N LYS A 2 -5.11 -28.47 5.49
CA LYS A 2 -4.17 -27.84 4.54
C LYS A 2 -4.15 -26.29 4.66
N LEU A 3 -3.52 -25.77 5.71
CA LEU A 3 -3.09 -24.35 5.79
C LEU A 3 -1.88 -24.03 4.88
N LEU A 4 -1.37 -25.04 4.15
CA LEU A 4 -0.19 -24.93 3.30
C LEU A 4 -0.29 -23.81 2.25
N ARG A 5 -1.51 -23.55 1.74
CA ARG A 5 -1.77 -22.50 0.74
C ARG A 5 -1.51 -21.10 1.27
N MET A 6 -1.89 -20.82 2.53
CA MET A 6 -1.60 -19.53 3.15
C MET A 6 -0.13 -19.39 3.55
N ARG A 7 0.52 -20.47 3.98
CA ARG A 7 1.96 -20.44 4.29
C ARG A 7 2.80 -20.06 3.07
N GLY A 8 2.49 -20.64 1.90
CA GLY A 8 3.21 -20.41 0.65
C GLY A 8 2.84 -19.11 -0.09
N ALA A 9 1.74 -18.44 0.27
CA ALA A 9 1.33 -17.21 -0.41
C ALA A 9 2.40 -16.11 -0.23
N ALA A 10 2.85 -15.47 -1.30
CA ALA A 10 3.78 -14.34 -1.23
C ALA A 10 3.07 -12.99 -1.08
N VAL A 11 1.79 -12.93 -1.45
CA VAL A 11 0.96 -11.72 -1.50
C VAL A 11 -0.33 -11.96 -0.72
N VAL A 12 -0.80 -10.94 -0.03
CA VAL A 12 -2.11 -10.89 0.63
C VAL A 12 -2.86 -9.69 0.08
N GLY A 13 -3.99 -9.95 -0.59
CA GLY A 13 -4.94 -8.91 -0.99
C GLY A 13 -5.83 -8.55 0.19
N VAL A 14 -5.88 -7.28 0.59
CA VAL A 14 -6.61 -6.81 1.77
C VAL A 14 -7.56 -5.68 1.40
N TYR A 15 -8.79 -5.74 1.94
CA TYR A 15 -9.75 -4.65 1.85
C TYR A 15 -9.22 -3.42 2.58
N HIS A 16 -9.05 -2.31 1.86
CA HIS A 16 -8.25 -1.17 2.33
C HIS A 16 -8.64 -0.57 3.70
N PRO A 17 -9.90 -0.56 4.17
CA PRO A 17 -10.24 -0.05 5.50
C PRO A 17 -9.71 -0.90 6.65
N LEU A 18 -9.36 -2.17 6.39
CA LEU A 18 -8.76 -3.07 7.38
C LEU A 18 -7.24 -2.90 7.48
N ILE A 19 -6.64 -2.06 6.63
CA ILE A 19 -5.20 -1.82 6.65
C ILE A 19 -4.89 -0.71 7.65
N ASP A 20 -4.04 -1.08 8.60
CA ASP A 20 -3.41 -0.21 9.58
C ASP A 20 -1.95 -0.68 9.81
N GLU A 21 -1.23 0.10 10.61
CA GLU A 21 0.18 -0.16 10.93
C GLU A 21 0.39 -1.55 11.56
N ASN A 22 -0.55 -2.03 12.39
CA ASN A 22 -0.44 -3.31 13.08
C ASN A 22 -0.53 -4.47 12.09
N LEU A 23 -1.51 -4.43 11.18
CA LEU A 23 -1.63 -5.42 10.12
C LEU A 23 -0.39 -5.43 9.22
N MET A 24 0.09 -4.24 8.84
CA MET A 24 1.28 -4.09 8.01
C MET A 24 2.51 -4.71 8.68
N LYS A 25 2.77 -4.41 9.96
CA LYS A 25 3.87 -5.01 10.73
C LYS A 25 3.81 -6.54 10.75
N ILE A 26 2.63 -7.12 10.97
CA ILE A 26 2.45 -8.58 11.01
C ILE A 26 2.73 -9.22 9.64
N LEU A 27 2.24 -8.63 8.56
CA LEU A 27 2.39 -9.18 7.21
C LEU A 27 3.81 -9.01 6.68
N GLN A 28 4.42 -7.83 6.86
CA GLN A 28 5.81 -7.57 6.51
C GLN A 28 6.77 -8.44 7.33
N GLY A 29 6.53 -8.61 8.64
CA GLY A 29 7.31 -9.52 9.49
C GLY A 29 7.24 -11.00 9.07
N ARG A 30 6.26 -11.36 8.24
CA ARG A 30 6.11 -12.69 7.62
C ARG A 30 6.54 -12.73 6.15
N ASN A 31 7.23 -11.68 5.69
CA ASN A 31 7.69 -11.50 4.31
C ASN A 31 6.55 -11.66 3.29
N LYS A 32 5.39 -11.06 3.60
CA LYS A 32 4.22 -11.03 2.72
C LYS A 32 4.04 -9.63 2.16
N LYS A 33 3.82 -9.54 0.84
CA LYS A 33 3.41 -8.29 0.19
C LYS A 33 1.93 -8.03 0.43
N VAL A 34 1.54 -6.77 0.61
CA VAL A 34 0.17 -6.36 0.91
C VAL A 34 -0.39 -5.55 -0.25
N TYR A 35 -1.44 -6.06 -0.90
CA TYR A 35 -2.12 -5.39 -2.01
C TYR A 35 -3.48 -4.88 -1.52
N ALA A 36 -3.64 -3.57 -1.44
CA ALA A 36 -4.90 -2.95 -1.04
C ALA A 36 -5.91 -2.98 -2.20
N TRP A 37 -7.17 -3.34 -1.94
CA TRP A 37 -8.23 -3.29 -2.95
C TRP A 37 -9.58 -2.87 -2.34
N THR A 38 -10.53 -2.32 -3.12
CA THR A 38 -10.28 -1.42 -4.27
C THR A 38 -10.30 0.00 -3.72
N VAL A 39 -9.28 0.80 -4.02
CA VAL A 39 -9.09 2.12 -3.41
C VAL A 39 -9.42 3.18 -4.45
N ASP A 40 -10.59 3.81 -4.34
CA ASP A 40 -11.12 4.69 -5.39
C ASP A 40 -11.29 6.15 -4.95
N ASP A 41 -10.96 6.48 -3.70
CA ASP A 41 -10.96 7.84 -3.16
C ASP A 41 -9.55 8.30 -2.74
N GLU A 42 -9.33 9.61 -2.81
CA GLU A 42 -8.04 10.25 -2.56
C GLU A 42 -7.52 10.04 -1.13
N ASP A 43 -8.40 10.12 -0.12
CA ASP A 43 -8.01 9.99 1.29
C ASP A 43 -7.53 8.57 1.59
N SER A 44 -8.26 7.56 1.09
CA SER A 44 -7.85 6.17 1.20
C SER A 44 -6.55 5.91 0.42
N MET A 45 -6.36 6.49 -0.79
CA MET A 45 -5.11 6.35 -1.54
C MET A 45 -3.91 6.91 -0.76
N LYS A 46 -4.04 8.12 -0.21
CA LYS A 46 -3.01 8.74 0.64
C LYS A 46 -2.72 7.89 1.87
N LYS A 47 -3.76 7.37 2.54
CA LYS A 47 -3.59 6.44 3.66
C LYS A 47 -2.81 5.20 3.24
N MET A 48 -3.12 4.58 2.11
CA MET A 48 -2.42 3.37 1.65
C MET A 48 -0.95 3.65 1.29
N LEU A 49 -0.65 4.82 0.71
CA LEU A 49 0.73 5.26 0.50
C LEU A 49 1.47 5.45 1.83
N PHE A 50 0.82 6.06 2.83
CA PHE A 50 1.37 6.27 4.16
C PHE A 50 1.63 4.96 4.92
N GLU A 51 0.69 4.00 4.84
CA GLU A 51 0.81 2.66 5.43
C GLU A 51 1.79 1.75 4.66
N ARG A 52 2.38 2.25 3.57
CA ARG A 52 3.42 1.57 2.76
C ARG A 52 2.97 0.21 2.24
N VAL A 53 1.75 0.14 1.72
CA VAL A 53 1.29 -1.07 1.01
C VAL A 53 2.13 -1.30 -0.25
N ASP A 54 2.31 -2.56 -0.65
CA ASP A 54 3.13 -2.91 -1.81
C ASP A 54 2.43 -2.64 -3.14
N ALA A 55 1.09 -2.59 -3.14
CA ALA A 55 0.30 -2.21 -4.31
C ALA A 55 -1.08 -1.68 -3.92
N ILE A 56 -1.64 -0.85 -4.78
CA ILE A 56 -3.02 -0.37 -4.70
C ILE A 56 -3.74 -0.81 -5.97
N VAL A 57 -4.83 -1.56 -5.80
CA VAL A 57 -5.79 -1.88 -6.87
C VAL A 57 -6.85 -0.79 -6.87
N THR A 58 -7.04 -0.11 -8.00
CA THR A 58 -7.96 1.04 -8.15
C THR A 58 -8.62 1.03 -9.53
N SER A 59 -9.84 1.54 -9.57
CA SER A 59 -10.58 1.90 -10.80
C SER A 59 -10.10 3.23 -11.39
N SER A 60 -9.33 4.03 -10.62
CA SER A 60 -8.88 5.39 -10.97
C SER A 60 -7.35 5.51 -10.99
N PRO A 61 -6.63 4.80 -11.90
CA PRO A 61 -5.17 4.79 -11.91
C PRO A 61 -4.54 6.17 -12.15
N SER A 62 -5.19 7.05 -12.94
CA SER A 62 -4.69 8.40 -13.19
C SER A 62 -4.71 9.28 -11.93
N LEU A 63 -5.72 9.12 -11.07
CA LEU A 63 -5.79 9.82 -9.78
C LEU A 63 -4.63 9.37 -8.87
N LEU A 64 -4.43 8.05 -8.76
CA LEU A 64 -3.34 7.49 -7.95
C LEU A 64 -1.97 7.98 -8.44
N GLN A 65 -1.73 7.95 -9.76
CA GLN A 65 -0.48 8.44 -10.35
C GLN A 65 -0.23 9.91 -10.02
N ARG A 66 -1.25 10.76 -10.12
CA ARG A 66 -1.16 12.18 -9.76
C ARG A 66 -0.79 12.35 -8.29
N LEU A 67 -1.49 11.66 -7.39
CA LEU A 67 -1.21 11.73 -5.95
C LEU A 67 0.22 11.29 -5.60
N MET A 68 0.73 10.24 -6.23
CA MET A 68 2.12 9.80 -6.04
C MET A 68 3.13 10.89 -6.47
N GLN A 69 2.86 11.62 -7.56
CA GLN A 69 3.70 12.75 -8.00
C GLN A 69 3.59 13.96 -7.07
N ASP A 70 2.40 14.27 -6.58
CA ASP A 70 2.16 15.38 -5.65
C ASP A 70 2.93 15.12 -4.35
N VAL A 71 2.85 13.91 -3.79
CA VAL A 71 3.62 13.50 -2.60
C VAL A 71 5.13 13.60 -2.85
N ARG A 72 5.61 13.13 -4.01
CA ARG A 72 7.03 13.24 -4.38
C ARG A 72 7.51 14.69 -4.48
N THR A 73 6.71 15.55 -5.11
CA THR A 73 6.99 16.98 -5.24
C THR A 73 7.06 17.65 -3.87
N GLN A 74 6.11 17.32 -2.98
CA GLN A 74 6.10 17.85 -1.62
C GLN A 74 7.35 17.43 -0.84
N CYS A 75 7.73 16.14 -0.86
CA CYS A 75 8.94 15.67 -0.19
C CYS A 75 10.20 16.41 -0.68
N LEU A 76 10.32 16.65 -1.99
CA LEU A 76 11.45 17.38 -2.57
C LEU A 76 11.46 18.85 -2.13
N ALA A 77 10.29 19.50 -2.08
CA ALA A 77 10.17 20.89 -1.62
C ALA A 77 10.54 21.03 -0.13
N GLU A 78 10.29 20.00 0.68
CA GLU A 78 10.68 19.91 2.09
C GLU A 78 12.16 19.51 2.29
N GLY A 79 12.91 19.25 1.21
CA GLY A 79 14.34 18.94 1.25
C GLY A 79 14.67 17.45 1.45
N PHE A 80 13.68 16.56 1.39
CA PHE A 80 13.91 15.11 1.44
C PHE A 80 14.33 14.57 0.07
N SER A 81 15.29 13.64 0.06
CA SER A 81 15.63 12.87 -1.15
C SER A 81 14.91 11.52 -1.16
N LEU A 82 14.34 11.16 -2.31
CA LEU A 82 13.85 9.82 -2.55
C LEU A 82 15.02 9.00 -3.12
N SER A 83 15.87 8.47 -2.25
CA SER A 83 16.85 7.46 -2.66
C SER A 83 16.12 6.17 -3.04
N PRO A 84 16.56 5.45 -4.09
CA PRO A 84 16.05 4.11 -4.44
C PRO A 84 16.21 3.09 -3.32
#